data_AF-A0A3Q0IWF2-F1
#
_entry.id   AF-A0A3Q0IWF2-F1
#
_cell.length_a   1.000
_cell.length_b   1.000
_cell.length_c   1.000
_cell.angle_alpha   90.00
_cell.angle_beta   90.00
_cell.angle_gamma   90.00
#
_symmetry.space_group_name_H-M   'P 1'
#
loop_
_entity.id
_entity.type
_entity.pdbx_description
1 polymer ?
#
loop_
_entity_poly.entity_id
_entity_poly.type
_entity_poly.pdbx_seq_one_letter_code
_entity_poly.pdbx_strand_id
1 'polypeptide(L)'
;MGSCVSFSKCKKGKDADAGVPQAEVIPFSWETRKTNLNLDDFVLKDKENETIWKLPGSVNGQQFVIRNCTHCLVYLLDHVNSVTFDDCKECKLATGPIVGSISVRDCVDCTLVVAASQFRMRDCTSMDVLLYCPTQPCIESSSQIGFGCYQLFYDSIEGHFNQCQFDIWNNSWYNIYDFTPSKQSSEPNYIYRII
;
A
#
# COMPACT_ATOMS: atom_id res chain seq x y z
N MET A 1 73.75 14.91 -38.13
CA MET A 1 73.53 16.14 -38.93
C MET A 1 72.13 16.06 -39.52
N GLY A 2 71.49 17.21 -39.75
CA GLY A 2 70.05 17.38 -40.06
C GLY A 2 69.56 16.56 -41.28
N SER A 3 68.31 16.59 -41.72
CA SER A 3 67.17 17.50 -41.54
C SER A 3 66.09 17.01 -42.53
N CYS A 4 64.84 17.43 -42.30
CA CYS A 4 63.79 17.74 -43.27
C CYS A 4 63.04 16.65 -44.08
N VAL A 5 61.79 16.43 -43.66
CA VAL A 5 60.49 16.68 -44.35
C VAL A 5 60.37 16.33 -45.86
N SER A 6 59.43 15.44 -46.20
CA SER A 6 58.27 15.79 -47.06
C SER A 6 57.24 14.68 -47.23
N PHE A 7 55.98 15.11 -47.20
CA PHE A 7 54.77 14.33 -47.47
C PHE A 7 54.69 13.89 -48.93
N SER A 8 54.33 12.62 -49.16
CA SER A 8 53.86 12.13 -50.45
C SER A 8 52.46 11.52 -50.27
N LYS A 9 51.49 12.08 -50.99
CA LYS A 9 50.09 11.62 -51.05
C LYS A 9 50.04 10.19 -51.61
N CYS A 10 49.48 9.25 -50.84
CA CYS A 10 49.15 7.91 -51.33
C CYS A 10 47.66 7.84 -51.72
N LYS A 11 47.37 7.42 -52.95
CA LYS A 11 46.01 7.23 -53.47
C LYS A 11 45.48 5.84 -53.09
N LYS A 12 44.30 5.86 -52.45
CA LYS A 12 43.27 4.82 -52.27
C LYS A 12 43.58 3.39 -52.77
N GLY A 13 43.79 2.49 -51.80
CA GLY A 13 43.39 1.09 -51.88
C GLY A 13 42.12 0.87 -51.03
N LYS A 14 41.19 0.05 -51.53
CA LYS A 14 39.97 -0.40 -50.82
C LYS A 14 40.38 -1.49 -49.83
N ASP A 15 40.06 -1.34 -48.56
CA ASP A 15 40.16 -2.40 -47.56
C ASP A 15 38.86 -2.55 -46.76
N ALA A 16 38.67 -3.78 -46.32
CA ALA A 16 37.42 -4.46 -45.99
C ALA A 16 36.63 -3.93 -44.79
N ASP A 17 35.32 -4.14 -44.86
CA ASP A 17 34.32 -3.96 -43.81
C ASP A 17 34.56 -4.97 -42.67
N ALA A 18 35.10 -4.48 -41.55
CA ALA A 18 35.14 -5.22 -40.29
C ALA A 18 33.91 -4.78 -39.47
N GLY A 19 32.89 -5.64 -39.46
CA GLY A 19 31.64 -5.41 -38.71
C GLY A 19 31.90 -5.16 -37.22
N VAL A 20 31.39 -4.04 -36.72
CA VAL A 20 31.38 -3.67 -35.30
C VAL A 20 30.41 -4.61 -34.56
N PRO A 21 30.75 -5.17 -33.38
CA PRO A 21 29.81 -5.97 -32.60
C PRO A 21 28.62 -5.10 -32.17
N GLN A 22 27.40 -5.51 -32.52
CA GLN A 22 26.19 -4.84 -32.02
C GLN A 22 26.09 -5.04 -30.50
N ALA A 23 26.14 -3.93 -29.76
CA ALA A 23 25.85 -3.94 -28.33
C ALA A 23 24.38 -4.31 -28.11
N GLU A 24 24.13 -5.31 -27.27
CA GLU A 24 22.77 -5.65 -26.85
C GLU A 24 22.14 -4.45 -26.12
N VAL A 25 21.02 -3.97 -26.66
CA VAL A 25 20.24 -2.88 -26.07
C VAL A 25 19.57 -3.41 -24.82
N ILE A 26 20.07 -3.01 -23.64
CA ILE A 26 19.39 -3.29 -22.37
C ILE A 26 18.16 -2.37 -22.32
N PRO A 27 16.93 -2.92 -22.30
CA PRO A 27 15.73 -2.10 -22.26
C PRO A 27 15.70 -1.26 -20.97
N PHE A 28 15.17 -0.04 -21.08
CA PHE A 28 15.05 0.82 -19.91
C PHE A 28 14.08 0.18 -18.91
N SER A 29 14.33 0.36 -17.61
CA SER A 29 13.53 -0.30 -16.55
C SER A 29 12.02 -0.03 -16.62
N TRP A 30 11.58 1.02 -17.31
CA TRP A 30 10.16 1.32 -17.53
C TRP A 30 9.54 0.56 -18.71
N GLU A 31 10.35 0.10 -19.67
CA GLU A 31 9.90 -0.75 -20.79
C GLU A 31 9.61 -2.18 -20.29
N THR A 32 10.38 -2.66 -19.33
CA THR A 32 10.17 -3.94 -18.64
C THR A 32 8.98 -3.91 -17.65
N ARG A 33 8.59 -2.72 -17.17
CA ARG A 33 7.45 -2.52 -16.24
C ARG A 33 6.08 -2.66 -16.89
N LYS A 34 5.99 -2.83 -18.21
CA LYS A 34 4.74 -3.24 -18.87
C LYS A 34 4.49 -4.75 -18.67
N THR A 35 4.52 -5.20 -17.42
CA THR A 35 3.70 -6.36 -17.06
C THR A 35 2.25 -5.90 -17.21
N ASN A 36 1.40 -6.66 -17.90
CA ASN A 36 -0.02 -6.35 -18.09
C ASN A 36 -0.77 -6.35 -16.75
N LEU A 37 -0.57 -5.33 -15.92
CA LEU A 37 -1.31 -5.11 -14.69
C LEU A 37 -2.68 -4.57 -15.08
N ASN A 38 -3.73 -5.33 -14.77
CA ASN A 38 -5.09 -4.84 -14.89
C ASN A 38 -5.45 -4.08 -13.61
N LEU A 39 -5.82 -2.80 -13.75
CA LEU A 39 -6.20 -1.96 -12.61
C LEU A 39 -7.40 -2.53 -11.85
N ASP A 40 -8.31 -3.21 -12.56
CA ASP A 40 -9.51 -3.80 -11.97
C ASP A 40 -9.20 -4.89 -10.93
N ASP A 41 -8.02 -5.53 -11.02
CA ASP A 41 -7.61 -6.57 -10.06
C ASP A 41 -7.33 -6.01 -8.66
N PHE A 42 -7.12 -4.69 -8.56
CA PHE A 42 -6.81 -3.96 -7.33
C PHE A 42 -7.97 -3.09 -6.84
N VAL A 43 -9.15 -3.24 -7.44
CA VAL A 43 -10.36 -2.51 -7.07
C VAL A 43 -11.45 -3.51 -6.73
N LEU A 44 -11.87 -3.52 -5.46
CA LEU A 44 -13.07 -4.20 -4.99
C LEU A 44 -14.20 -3.18 -4.92
N LYS A 45 -15.23 -3.32 -5.76
CA LYS A 45 -16.35 -2.38 -5.80
C LYS A 45 -17.68 -3.11 -5.90
N ASP A 46 -18.72 -2.54 -5.29
CA ASP A 46 -20.12 -2.97 -5.42
C ASP A 46 -20.32 -4.45 -5.05
N LYS A 47 -19.68 -4.90 -3.97
CA LYS A 47 -19.77 -6.29 -3.47
C LYS A 47 -20.77 -6.41 -2.32
N GLU A 48 -21.48 -7.52 -2.28
CA GLU A 48 -22.45 -7.80 -1.24
C GLU A 48 -22.41 -9.28 -0.82
N ASN A 49 -22.35 -9.55 0.48
CA ASN A 49 -22.37 -10.91 1.04
C ASN A 49 -21.24 -11.83 0.51
N GLU A 50 -20.07 -11.26 0.21
CA GLU A 50 -18.93 -11.99 -0.35
C GLU A 50 -17.77 -12.12 0.65
N THR A 51 -17.03 -13.22 0.55
CA THR A 51 -15.72 -13.38 1.20
C THR A 51 -14.64 -13.36 0.13
N ILE A 52 -13.74 -12.39 0.19
CA ILE A 52 -12.68 -12.17 -0.79
C ILE A 52 -11.30 -12.37 -0.17
N TRP A 53 -10.43 -13.06 -0.90
CA TRP A 53 -9.05 -13.32 -0.52
C TRP A 53 -8.09 -12.78 -1.57
N LYS A 54 -7.11 -12.00 -1.13
CA LYS A 54 -5.90 -11.66 -1.89
C LYS A 54 -4.73 -12.30 -1.17
N LEU A 55 -4.21 -13.37 -1.77
CA LEU A 55 -3.12 -14.18 -1.21
C LEU A 55 -1.76 -13.48 -1.36
N PRO A 56 -0.73 -13.91 -0.61
CA PRO A 56 0.62 -13.38 -0.76
C PRO A 56 1.09 -13.36 -2.21
N GLY A 57 1.65 -12.23 -2.65
CA GLY A 57 2.12 -12.01 -4.02
C GLY A 57 1.04 -11.59 -5.03
N SER A 58 -0.24 -11.57 -4.66
CA SER A 58 -1.33 -11.15 -5.56
C SER A 58 -1.51 -9.64 -5.64
N VAL A 59 -1.15 -8.89 -4.59
CA VAL A 59 -1.19 -7.43 -4.58
C VAL A 59 0.19 -6.86 -4.87
N ASN A 60 1.25 -7.50 -4.37
CA ASN A 60 2.65 -7.24 -4.64
C ASN A 60 3.02 -5.74 -4.59
N GLY A 61 2.64 -5.07 -3.50
CA GLY A 61 2.96 -3.67 -3.27
C GLY A 61 2.20 -2.67 -4.16
N GLN A 62 1.11 -3.07 -4.82
CA GLN A 62 0.22 -2.13 -5.50
C GLN A 62 -0.71 -1.42 -4.51
N GLN A 63 -1.35 -0.33 -4.96
CA GLN A 63 -2.45 0.31 -4.25
C GLN A 63 -3.71 -0.56 -4.36
N PHE A 64 -4.53 -0.61 -3.31
CA PHE A 64 -5.79 -1.34 -3.30
C PHE A 64 -6.97 -0.44 -2.90
N VAL A 65 -8.11 -0.58 -3.57
CA VAL A 65 -9.32 0.22 -3.29
C VAL A 65 -10.48 -0.71 -3.00
N ILE A 66 -11.17 -0.48 -1.90
CA ILE A 66 -12.40 -1.16 -1.50
C ILE A 66 -13.48 -0.08 -1.38
N ARG A 67 -14.54 -0.18 -2.18
CA ARG A 67 -15.60 0.83 -2.24
C ARG A 67 -16.99 0.23 -2.34
N ASN A 68 -17.96 0.84 -1.64
CA ASN A 68 -19.38 0.50 -1.78
C ASN A 68 -19.63 -1.01 -1.59
N CYS A 69 -19.11 -1.58 -0.50
CA CYS A 69 -19.26 -3.00 -0.19
C CYS A 69 -20.10 -3.17 1.07
N THR A 70 -20.94 -4.20 1.10
CA THR A 70 -21.87 -4.46 2.22
C THR A 70 -21.80 -5.92 2.65
N HIS A 71 -21.75 -6.21 3.95
CA HIS A 71 -21.64 -7.58 4.48
C HIS A 71 -20.47 -8.41 3.90
N CYS A 72 -19.33 -7.77 3.63
CA CYS A 72 -18.18 -8.44 3.01
C CYS A 72 -17.08 -8.76 4.03
N LEU A 73 -16.42 -9.91 3.84
CA LEU A 73 -15.19 -10.27 4.54
C LEU A 73 -14.03 -10.21 3.55
N VAL A 74 -13.07 -9.31 3.79
CA VAL A 74 -11.96 -9.07 2.89
C VAL A 74 -10.64 -9.37 3.59
N TYR A 75 -9.88 -10.30 3.04
CA TYR A 75 -8.54 -10.67 3.51
C TYR A 75 -7.50 -10.25 2.47
N LEU A 76 -6.73 -9.21 2.77
CA LEU A 76 -5.60 -8.72 1.96
C LEU A 76 -4.29 -9.21 2.57
N LEU A 77 -3.91 -10.46 2.33
CA LEU A 77 -2.77 -11.12 2.97
C LEU A 77 -1.46 -10.89 2.21
N ASP A 78 -1.17 -9.63 1.90
CA ASP A 78 0.03 -9.21 1.17
C ASP A 78 0.55 -7.88 1.71
N HIS A 79 1.75 -7.48 1.28
CA HIS A 79 2.21 -6.11 1.43
C HIS A 79 1.54 -5.21 0.39
N VAL A 80 1.09 -4.03 0.82
CA VAL A 80 0.29 -3.11 0.00
C VAL A 80 0.90 -1.71 0.08
N ASN A 81 0.82 -0.93 -1.01
CA ASN A 81 1.31 0.45 -0.98
C ASN A 81 0.37 1.35 -0.17
N SER A 82 -0.91 1.38 -0.53
CA SER A 82 -1.94 2.17 0.12
C SER A 82 -3.29 1.50 -0.01
N VAL A 83 -4.18 1.73 0.96
CA VAL A 83 -5.54 1.19 0.97
C VAL A 83 -6.54 2.32 1.12
N THR A 84 -7.55 2.33 0.26
CA THR A 84 -8.75 3.16 0.44
C THR A 84 -9.93 2.26 0.77
N PHE A 85 -10.62 2.53 1.88
CA PHE A 85 -11.81 1.80 2.33
C PHE A 85 -12.96 2.81 2.46
N ASP A 86 -13.89 2.77 1.51
CA ASP A 86 -14.81 3.87 1.18
C ASP A 86 -16.26 3.35 1.12
N ASP A 87 -17.21 4.04 1.72
CA ASP A 87 -18.65 3.72 1.58
C ASP A 87 -19.02 2.26 1.94
N CYS A 88 -18.34 1.65 2.93
CA CYS A 88 -18.56 0.24 3.28
C CYS A 88 -19.41 0.07 4.54
N LYS A 89 -20.27 -0.96 4.55
CA LYS A 89 -21.21 -1.23 5.65
C LYS A 89 -21.13 -2.68 6.10
N GLU A 90 -21.10 -2.91 7.41
CA GLU A 90 -21.12 -4.28 7.97
C GLU A 90 -19.99 -5.17 7.42
N CYS A 91 -18.85 -4.57 7.10
CA CYS A 91 -17.72 -5.23 6.46
C CYS A 91 -16.58 -5.50 7.44
N LYS A 92 -15.82 -6.55 7.17
CA LYS A 92 -14.60 -6.89 7.91
C LYS A 92 -13.41 -6.87 6.96
N LEU A 93 -12.36 -6.13 7.31
CA LEU A 93 -11.12 -6.07 6.56
C LEU A 93 -9.98 -6.53 7.45
N ALA A 94 -9.24 -7.54 7.00
CA ALA A 94 -7.94 -7.91 7.58
C ALA A 94 -6.87 -7.75 6.50
N THR A 95 -5.83 -7.00 6.80
CA THR A 95 -4.76 -6.70 5.84
C THR A 95 -3.39 -6.97 6.44
N GLY A 96 -2.47 -7.39 5.58
CA GLY A 96 -1.03 -7.29 5.80
C GLY A 96 -0.56 -5.84 5.88
N PRO A 97 0.76 -5.62 6.02
CA PRO A 97 1.33 -4.30 6.24
C PRO A 97 1.19 -3.40 5.00
N ILE A 98 0.74 -2.18 5.26
CA ILE A 98 0.55 -1.12 4.26
C ILE A 98 1.69 -0.11 4.40
N VAL A 99 2.59 -0.06 3.42
CA VAL A 99 3.77 0.83 3.45
C VAL A 99 3.38 2.30 3.63
N GLY A 100 2.30 2.72 2.98
CA GLY A 100 1.79 4.08 3.03
C GLY A 100 0.67 4.25 4.03
N SER A 101 -0.45 4.78 3.55
CA SER A 101 -1.61 5.10 4.38
C SER A 101 -2.78 4.19 4.10
N ILE A 102 -3.57 3.94 5.13
CA ILE A 102 -4.98 3.56 4.99
C ILE A 102 -5.88 4.78 5.20
N SER A 103 -6.79 5.00 4.26
CA SER A 103 -7.84 6.03 4.36
C SER A 103 -9.20 5.36 4.43
N VAL A 104 -9.88 5.53 5.56
CA VAL A 104 -11.21 4.99 5.86
C VAL A 104 -12.22 6.14 5.82
N ARG A 105 -13.28 6.00 5.02
CA ARG A 105 -14.25 7.08 4.79
C ARG A 105 -15.66 6.55 4.65
N ASP A 106 -16.62 7.26 5.23
CA ASP A 106 -18.05 7.01 5.01
C ASP A 106 -18.46 5.55 5.33
N CYS A 107 -17.83 4.94 6.34
CA CYS A 107 -18.02 3.54 6.71
C CYS A 107 -18.83 3.38 8.01
N VAL A 108 -19.63 2.32 8.08
CA VAL A 108 -20.52 2.05 9.21
C VAL A 108 -20.49 0.58 9.62
N ASP A 109 -20.45 0.29 10.92
CA ASP A 109 -20.53 -1.07 11.48
C ASP A 109 -19.44 -2.01 10.94
N CYS A 110 -18.21 -1.51 10.74
CA CYS A 110 -17.12 -2.29 10.17
C CYS A 110 -16.02 -2.62 11.19
N THR A 111 -15.36 -3.77 10.98
CA THR A 111 -14.19 -4.20 11.76
C THR A 111 -12.94 -4.22 10.90
N LEU A 112 -11.89 -3.54 11.33
CA LEU A 112 -10.63 -3.42 10.60
C LEU A 112 -9.46 -4.00 11.42
N VAL A 113 -8.67 -4.87 10.82
CA VAL A 113 -7.40 -5.38 11.36
C VAL A 113 -6.29 -4.95 10.42
N VAL A 114 -5.61 -3.85 10.74
CA VAL A 114 -4.77 -3.10 9.80
C VAL A 114 -3.41 -2.72 10.40
N ALA A 115 -2.36 -2.86 9.61
CA ALA A 115 -1.02 -2.36 9.93
C ALA A 115 -0.62 -1.36 8.84
N ALA A 116 -0.36 -0.10 9.18
CA ALA A 116 -0.06 0.93 8.19
C ALA A 116 0.90 1.99 8.74
N SER A 117 1.68 2.65 7.88
CA SER A 117 2.53 3.77 8.32
C SER A 117 1.71 4.96 8.80
N GLN A 118 0.56 5.20 8.17
CA GLN A 118 -0.39 6.26 8.54
C GLN A 118 -1.83 5.71 8.51
N PHE A 119 -2.62 6.11 9.51
CA PHE A 119 -4.03 5.78 9.60
C PHE A 119 -4.87 7.05 9.63
N ARG A 120 -5.85 7.13 8.73
CA ARG A 120 -6.80 8.24 8.64
C ARG A 120 -8.21 7.71 8.53
N MET A 121 -9.10 8.20 9.39
CA MET A 121 -10.53 7.87 9.37
C MET A 121 -11.35 9.15 9.34
N ARG A 122 -12.35 9.22 8.46
CA ARG A 122 -13.26 10.36 8.35
C ARG A 122 -14.70 9.90 8.16
N ASP A 123 -15.66 10.58 8.79
CA ASP A 123 -17.11 10.34 8.61
C ASP A 123 -17.51 8.87 8.81
N CYS A 124 -16.94 8.20 9.82
CA CYS A 124 -17.22 6.81 10.14
C CYS A 124 -17.98 6.67 11.47
N THR A 125 -18.81 5.64 11.60
CA THR A 125 -19.57 5.37 12.83
C THR A 125 -19.56 3.89 13.18
N SER A 126 -19.47 3.56 14.47
CA SER A 126 -19.53 2.17 14.95
C SER A 126 -18.45 1.31 14.27
N MET A 127 -17.19 1.64 14.55
CA MET A 127 -16.03 0.96 13.95
C MET A 127 -15.21 0.30 15.04
N ASP A 128 -14.71 -0.91 14.78
CA ASP A 128 -13.70 -1.56 15.63
C ASP A 128 -12.40 -1.72 14.84
N VAL A 129 -11.29 -1.23 15.38
CA VAL A 129 -10.00 -1.15 14.68
C VAL A 129 -8.89 -1.74 15.52
N LEU A 130 -8.34 -2.88 15.08
CA LEU A 130 -7.08 -3.43 15.56
C LEU A 130 -5.94 -2.87 14.72
N LEU A 131 -5.16 -1.96 15.30
CA LEU A 131 -4.21 -1.11 14.57
C LEU A 131 -2.76 -1.36 14.96
N TYR A 132 -1.90 -1.36 13.94
CA TYR A 132 -0.48 -1.08 14.08
C TYR A 132 -0.20 0.19 13.30
N CYS A 133 0.38 1.20 13.94
CA CYS A 133 0.75 2.45 13.29
C CYS A 133 1.93 3.09 14.01
N PRO A 134 3.10 3.29 13.37
CA PRO A 134 4.25 3.93 13.99
C PRO A 134 4.05 5.43 14.20
N THR A 135 3.20 6.06 13.37
CA THR A 135 2.82 7.47 13.50
C THR A 135 1.54 7.65 14.30
N GLN A 136 1.19 8.89 14.65
CA GLN A 136 -0.05 9.19 15.36
C GLN A 136 -1.27 8.96 14.43
N PRO A 137 -2.16 7.99 14.72
CA PRO A 137 -3.38 7.80 13.96
C PRO A 137 -4.32 8.99 14.14
N CYS A 138 -5.10 9.33 13.11
CA CYS A 138 -6.06 10.43 13.23
C CYS A 138 -7.47 10.07 12.78
N ILE A 139 -8.46 10.65 13.48
CA ILE A 139 -9.88 10.57 13.17
C ILE A 139 -10.49 11.96 12.99
N GLU A 140 -11.54 12.06 12.18
CA GLU A 140 -12.29 13.28 11.91
C GLU A 140 -13.77 12.94 11.69
N SER A 141 -14.69 13.76 12.20
CA SER A 141 -16.14 13.64 12.07
C SER A 141 -16.68 12.22 12.30
N SER A 142 -16.05 11.46 13.19
CA SER A 142 -16.33 10.04 13.41
C SER A 142 -16.73 9.80 14.86
N SER A 143 -17.53 8.77 15.13
CA SER A 143 -18.03 8.48 16.48
C SER A 143 -18.18 6.97 16.74
N GLN A 144 -18.19 6.58 18.02
CA GLN A 144 -18.30 5.18 18.45
C GLN A 144 -17.19 4.29 17.86
N ILE A 145 -15.95 4.76 17.94
CA ILE A 145 -14.78 4.04 17.42
C ILE A 145 -14.08 3.27 18.56
N GLY A 146 -13.93 1.96 18.41
CA GLY A 146 -13.12 1.12 19.27
C GLY A 146 -11.72 0.92 18.69
N PHE A 147 -10.67 1.21 19.46
CA PHE A 147 -9.29 0.91 19.07
C PHE A 147 -8.69 -0.21 19.94
N GLY A 148 -7.93 -1.09 19.30
CA GLY A 148 -7.11 -2.13 19.92
C GLY A 148 -5.77 -2.31 19.20
N CYS A 149 -4.88 -3.10 19.78
CA CYS A 149 -3.58 -3.42 19.18
C CYS A 149 -3.75 -4.42 18.02
N TYR A 150 -3.01 -4.25 16.93
CA TYR A 150 -3.00 -5.20 15.80
C TYR A 150 -2.71 -6.64 16.23
N GLN A 151 -3.59 -7.56 15.81
CA GLN A 151 -3.49 -8.98 16.11
C GLN A 151 -3.88 -9.79 14.86
N LEU A 152 -2.93 -9.95 13.93
CA LEU A 152 -3.08 -10.82 12.77
C LEU A 152 -1.82 -11.66 12.58
N PHE A 153 -2.01 -12.94 12.26
CA PHE A 153 -0.94 -13.85 11.93
C PHE A 153 -1.29 -14.63 10.65
N TYR A 154 -0.31 -14.76 9.75
CA TYR A 154 -0.30 -15.68 8.63
C TYR A 154 1.16 -15.94 8.22
N ASP A 155 1.44 -17.05 7.55
CA ASP A 155 2.81 -17.54 7.33
C ASP A 155 3.79 -16.51 6.74
N SER A 156 3.32 -15.66 5.81
CA SER A 156 4.16 -14.65 5.14
C SER A 156 4.24 -13.29 5.85
N ILE A 157 3.58 -13.11 7.01
CA ILE A 157 3.44 -11.80 7.68
C ILE A 157 4.81 -11.15 8.00
N GLU A 158 5.75 -11.94 8.51
CA GLU A 158 7.09 -11.46 8.88
C GLU A 158 7.84 -10.92 7.65
N GLY A 159 7.79 -11.67 6.54
CA GLY A 159 8.39 -11.25 5.27
C GLY A 159 7.79 -9.94 4.75
N HIS A 160 6.47 -9.78 4.84
CA HIS A 160 5.79 -8.55 4.42
C HIS A 160 6.15 -7.36 5.34
N PHE A 161 6.25 -7.56 6.67
CA PHE A 161 6.68 -6.51 7.59
C PHE A 161 8.12 -6.03 7.28
N ASN A 162 9.00 -6.99 6.97
CA ASN A 162 10.38 -6.69 6.56
C ASN A 162 10.43 -5.91 5.23
N GLN A 163 9.61 -6.26 4.25
CA GLN A 163 9.49 -5.52 2.98
C GLN A 163 9.01 -4.07 3.19
N CYS A 164 8.11 -3.86 4.14
CA CYS A 164 7.62 -2.54 4.53
C CYS A 164 8.57 -1.78 5.47
N GLN A 165 9.66 -2.41 5.92
CA GLN A 165 10.62 -1.86 6.91
C GLN A 165 9.94 -1.46 8.22
N PHE A 166 8.95 -2.24 8.66
CA PHE A 166 8.22 -1.98 9.90
C PHE A 166 8.95 -2.58 11.10
N ASP A 167 9.21 -1.74 12.10
CA ASP A 167 9.66 -2.19 13.41
C ASP A 167 8.45 -2.55 14.27
N ILE A 168 8.28 -3.84 14.56
CA ILE A 168 7.16 -4.35 15.36
C ILE A 168 7.05 -3.70 16.75
N TRP A 169 8.13 -3.10 17.26
CA TRP A 169 8.16 -2.41 18.55
C TRP A 169 7.70 -0.95 18.47
N ASN A 170 7.65 -0.37 17.27
CA ASN A 170 7.22 1.00 17.04
C ASN A 170 5.73 1.07 16.70
N ASN A 171 4.88 0.95 17.73
CA ASN A 171 3.43 0.95 17.55
C ASN A 171 2.72 1.96 18.47
N SER A 172 2.20 3.03 17.86
CA SER A 172 1.48 4.14 18.47
C SER A 172 -0.05 4.05 18.33
N TRP A 173 -0.61 2.85 18.19
CA TRP A 173 -2.06 2.62 18.07
C TRP A 173 -2.91 3.23 19.19
N TYR A 174 -2.31 3.46 20.37
CA TYR A 174 -2.95 4.00 21.57
C TYR A 174 -2.95 5.54 21.64
N ASN A 175 -2.40 6.24 20.64
CA ASN A 175 -2.25 7.70 20.66
C ASN A 175 -3.08 8.33 19.54
N ILE A 176 -4.40 8.31 19.66
CA ILE A 176 -5.31 8.80 18.61
C ILE A 176 -5.46 10.33 18.68
N TYR A 177 -5.26 10.99 17.53
CA TYR A 177 -5.57 12.40 17.36
C TYR A 177 -6.98 12.57 16.77
N ASP A 178 -7.86 13.27 17.48
CA ASP A 178 -9.21 13.59 17.01
C ASP A 178 -9.27 15.06 16.57
N PHE A 179 -9.51 15.29 15.27
CA PHE A 179 -9.65 16.62 14.69
C PHE A 179 -10.95 17.32 15.11
N THR A 180 -11.98 16.57 15.47
CA THR A 180 -13.33 17.06 15.74
C THR A 180 -13.86 16.48 17.05
N PRO A 181 -13.21 16.75 18.18
CA PRO A 181 -13.65 16.23 19.46
C PRO A 181 -15.06 16.72 19.76
N SER A 182 -15.93 15.81 20.18
CA SER A 182 -17.32 16.12 20.48
C SER A 182 -17.41 17.18 21.58
N LYS A 183 -17.87 18.39 21.24
CA LYS A 183 -18.09 19.47 22.23
C LYS A 183 -19.41 19.33 22.99
N GLN A 184 -20.32 18.51 22.48
CA GLN A 184 -21.72 18.41 22.94
C GLN A 184 -22.04 17.11 23.68
N SER A 185 -21.28 16.05 23.40
CA SER A 185 -21.41 14.73 24.04
C SER A 185 -20.45 14.64 25.23
N SER A 186 -20.89 14.08 26.35
CA SER A 186 -20.01 13.72 27.48
C SER A 186 -19.10 12.53 27.15
N GLU A 187 -19.45 11.74 26.14
CA GLU A 187 -18.70 10.56 25.71
C GLU A 187 -17.72 10.92 24.58
N PRO A 188 -16.49 10.39 24.63
CA PRO A 188 -15.51 10.61 23.58
C PRO A 188 -15.92 9.90 22.27
N ASN A 189 -15.45 10.44 21.15
CA ASN A 189 -15.68 9.84 19.83
C ASN A 189 -15.06 8.44 19.68
N TYR A 190 -14.05 8.12 20.48
CA TYR A 190 -13.38 6.82 20.48
C TYR A 190 -13.07 6.33 21.90
N ILE A 191 -12.93 5.01 22.03
CA ILE A 191 -12.51 4.32 23.26
C ILE A 191 -11.53 3.19 22.93
N TYR A 192 -10.77 2.75 23.93
CA TYR A 192 -9.91 1.58 23.79
C TYR A 192 -10.66 0.32 24.24
N ARG A 193 -10.59 -0.74 23.43
CA ARG A 193 -11.26 -2.02 23.69
C ARG A 193 -10.24 -3.16 23.65
N ILE A 194 -10.50 -4.17 24.47
CA ILE A 194 -9.93 -5.51 24.28
C ILE A 194 -10.92 -6.22 23.38
N ILE A 195 -10.59 -6.31 22.09
CA ILE A 195 -11.44 -6.91 21.03
C ILE A 195 -10.94 -8.33 20.78
#